data_AF-A0AAQ3QV65-F1
#
_entry.id   AF-A0AAQ3QV65-F1
#
_cell.length_a   1.000
_cell.length_b   1.000
_cell.length_c   1.000
_cell.angle_alpha   90.00
_cell.angle_beta   90.00
_cell.angle_gamma   90.00
#
_symmetry.space_group_name_H-M   'P 1'
#
loop_
_entity.id
_entity.type
_entity.pdbx_description
1 polymer ?
#
loop_
_entity_poly.entity_id
_entity_poly.type
_entity_poly.pdbx_seq_one_letter_code
_entity_poly.pdbx_strand_id
1 'polypeptide(L)'
;MLNLKYLTIALCILPLLVHAHPGRTDSSGGHTNRKTGEYHYHNSGSSSSSSSYSSGYSRQSTTTYTPPASSYKPPATTTHQATTPVVKNEAYYRDLIAKELGGQTEVKMDDGTYCDIVTDDMAIEVDWGNKWGEAIGQSLNYGFQSNKTPAIYLILKSESDLKYFIRVNSIIKNYDLPIKVFAYQAY
;
A
#
# COMPACT_ATOMS: atom_id res chain seq x y z
N MET A 1 -33.03 -59.71 -9.37
CA MET A 1 -32.18 -58.84 -10.20
C MET A 1 -32.62 -57.40 -9.97
N LEU A 2 -31.92 -56.66 -9.11
CA LEU A 2 -32.24 -55.26 -8.82
C LEU A 2 -31.83 -54.40 -10.03
N ASN A 3 -32.73 -53.54 -10.48
CA ASN A 3 -32.56 -52.67 -11.65
C ASN A 3 -31.49 -51.60 -11.40
N LEU A 4 -30.38 -51.69 -12.15
CA LEU A 4 -29.22 -50.80 -12.11
C LEU A 4 -29.52 -49.31 -12.45
N LYS A 5 -30.74 -49.01 -12.91
CA LYS A 5 -31.13 -47.66 -13.35
C LYS A 5 -31.49 -46.70 -12.21
N TYR A 6 -31.82 -47.20 -11.00
CA TYR A 6 -32.15 -46.33 -9.85
C TYR A 6 -30.95 -46.04 -8.96
N LEU A 7 -29.81 -46.71 -9.17
CA LEU A 7 -28.59 -46.51 -8.40
C LEU A 7 -27.93 -45.15 -8.69
N THR A 8 -28.21 -44.52 -9.82
CA THR A 8 -27.67 -43.20 -10.17
C THR A 8 -28.51 -42.02 -9.66
N ILE A 9 -29.73 -42.26 -9.16
CA ILE A 9 -30.62 -41.17 -8.68
C ILE A 9 -30.66 -41.08 -7.15
N ALA A 10 -30.16 -42.08 -6.43
CA ALA A 10 -30.19 -42.12 -4.96
C ALA A 10 -28.88 -41.66 -4.28
N LEU A 11 -27.99 -40.93 -4.97
CA LEU A 11 -26.76 -40.36 -4.38
C LEU A 11 -26.75 -38.82 -4.47
N CYS A 12 -27.91 -38.19 -4.31
CA CYS A 12 -28.03 -36.73 -4.21
C CYS A 12 -28.56 -36.25 -2.84
N ILE A 13 -28.58 -37.12 -1.83
CA ILE A 13 -29.14 -36.77 -0.51
C ILE A 13 -28.31 -37.39 0.61
N LEU A 14 -27.14 -36.83 0.89
CA LEU A 14 -26.49 -36.93 2.20
C LEU A 14 -25.88 -35.57 2.54
N PRO A 15 -26.16 -35.01 3.73
CA PRO A 15 -25.89 -33.62 4.06
C PRO A 15 -24.40 -33.35 4.27
N LEU A 16 -23.91 -32.35 3.56
CA LEU A 16 -23.09 -31.24 4.07
C LEU A 16 -22.43 -31.45 5.45
N LEU A 17 -21.26 -32.08 5.47
CA LEU A 17 -20.29 -31.84 6.53
C LEU A 17 -19.61 -30.48 6.27
N VAL A 18 -20.31 -29.38 6.58
CA VAL A 18 -19.68 -28.06 6.67
C VAL A 18 -18.77 -28.07 7.88
N HIS A 19 -17.47 -28.19 7.64
CA HIS A 19 -16.47 -27.99 8.67
C HIS A 19 -16.33 -26.49 8.91
N ALA A 20 -16.48 -26.06 10.15
CA ALA A 20 -16.10 -24.71 10.56
C ALA A 20 -14.58 -24.57 10.36
N HIS A 21 -14.17 -23.88 9.31
CA HIS A 21 -12.77 -23.57 9.06
C HIS A 21 -12.29 -22.50 10.07
N PRO A 22 -11.11 -22.66 10.69
CA PRO A 22 -10.55 -21.60 11.53
C PRO A 22 -10.37 -20.34 10.67
N GLY A 23 -11.11 -19.30 11.04
CA GLY A 23 -11.28 -18.12 10.19
C GLY A 23 -10.05 -17.21 10.16
N ARG A 24 -9.80 -16.67 8.96
CA ARG A 24 -9.15 -15.38 8.67
C ARG A 24 -7.73 -15.16 9.21
N THR A 25 -6.97 -16.19 9.49
CA THR A 25 -5.52 -16.08 9.54
C THR A 25 -4.94 -16.20 8.13
N ASP A 26 -3.95 -15.37 7.81
CA ASP A 26 -3.21 -15.47 6.56
C ASP A 26 -2.38 -16.76 6.51
N SER A 27 -1.68 -17.00 5.39
CA SER A 27 -0.80 -18.17 5.21
C SER A 27 0.30 -18.29 6.26
N SER A 28 0.57 -17.22 7.01
CA SER A 28 1.56 -17.18 8.07
C SER A 28 0.92 -17.46 9.44
N GLY A 29 -0.36 -17.15 9.66
CA GLY A 29 -1.03 -17.30 10.96
C GLY A 29 -1.32 -15.95 11.65
N GLY A 30 -1.21 -14.85 10.90
CA GLY A 30 -1.55 -13.51 11.35
C GLY A 30 -2.98 -13.10 10.99
N HIS A 31 -3.58 -12.20 11.76
CA HIS A 31 -4.87 -11.59 11.42
C HIS A 31 -5.06 -10.19 11.99
N THR A 32 -5.91 -9.39 11.32
CA THR A 32 -6.28 -8.04 11.76
C THR A 32 -7.50 -8.07 12.67
N ASN A 33 -7.39 -7.47 13.85
CA ASN A 33 -8.51 -7.18 14.73
C ASN A 33 -9.41 -6.10 14.10
N ARG A 34 -10.68 -6.42 13.89
CA ARG A 34 -11.64 -5.50 13.24
C ARG A 34 -12.09 -4.33 14.12
N LYS A 35 -11.89 -4.41 15.44
CA LYS A 35 -12.30 -3.35 16.38
C LYS A 35 -11.21 -2.32 16.61
N THR A 36 -9.95 -2.75 16.62
CA THR A 36 -8.80 -1.87 16.87
C THR A 36 -7.99 -1.57 15.61
N GLY A 37 -8.13 -2.36 14.55
CA GLY A 37 -7.28 -2.31 13.36
C GLY A 37 -5.91 -2.98 13.54
N GLU A 38 -5.62 -3.52 14.72
CA GLU A 38 -4.31 -4.05 15.08
C GLU A 38 -4.08 -5.47 14.51
N TYR A 39 -2.91 -5.68 13.90
CA TYR A 39 -2.50 -6.98 13.35
C TYR A 39 -1.77 -7.81 14.39
N HIS A 40 -2.15 -9.07 14.57
CA HIS A 40 -1.48 -9.94 15.53
C HIS A 40 -1.36 -11.39 15.04
N TYR A 41 -0.37 -12.11 15.56
CA TYR A 41 0.05 -13.43 15.09
C TYR A 41 -0.15 -14.49 16.16
N HIS A 42 -0.67 -15.66 15.78
CA HIS A 42 -0.85 -16.79 16.68
C HIS A 42 0.09 -17.92 16.25
N ASN A 43 1.20 -18.08 16.97
CA ASN A 43 2.09 -19.20 16.75
C ASN A 43 1.61 -20.40 17.60
N SER A 44 0.91 -21.35 16.99
CA SER A 44 0.46 -22.57 17.66
C SER A 44 1.47 -23.70 17.45
N GLY A 45 2.49 -23.78 18.33
CA GLY A 45 3.38 -24.94 18.33
C GLY A 45 4.66 -24.81 19.15
N SER A 46 4.61 -25.40 20.35
CA SER A 46 5.72 -25.90 21.19
C SER A 46 6.52 -24.93 22.09
N SER A 47 6.71 -25.44 23.30
CA SER A 47 7.19 -24.86 24.56
C SER A 47 8.68 -24.54 24.60
N SER A 48 8.98 -23.40 25.25
CA SER A 48 10.19 -23.04 26.02
C SER A 48 11.43 -23.96 25.92
N SER A 49 12.52 -23.38 25.41
CA SER A 49 13.85 -23.56 25.99
C SER A 49 14.50 -22.18 26.15
N SER A 50 14.60 -21.74 27.40
CA SER A 50 15.36 -20.56 27.82
C SER A 50 16.85 -20.79 27.55
N SER A 51 17.43 -20.05 26.61
CA SER A 51 18.87 -19.81 26.56
C SER A 51 19.10 -18.32 26.48
N SER A 52 19.50 -17.76 27.61
CA SER A 52 20.02 -16.42 27.78
C SER A 52 21.18 -16.15 26.82
N TYR A 53 20.95 -15.33 25.80
CA TYR A 53 22.02 -14.55 25.18
C TYR A 53 21.91 -13.13 25.71
N SER A 54 22.89 -12.78 26.54
CA SER A 54 23.11 -11.43 27.03
C SER A 54 23.55 -10.56 25.85
N SER A 55 22.71 -9.58 25.48
CA SER A 55 23.19 -8.38 24.78
C SER A 55 22.52 -7.19 25.45
N GLY A 56 23.32 -6.41 26.19
CA GLY A 56 22.89 -5.29 26.98
C GLY A 56 22.13 -4.26 26.15
N TYR A 57 20.85 -4.09 26.46
CA TYR A 57 20.06 -2.96 26.01
C TYR A 57 19.94 -2.00 27.19
N SER A 58 20.75 -0.93 27.16
CA SER A 58 20.48 0.26 27.94
C SER A 58 19.07 0.74 27.60
N ARG A 59 18.18 0.81 28.61
CA ARG A 59 16.90 1.51 28.49
C ARG A 59 17.18 2.96 28.08
N GLN A 60 16.97 3.29 26.82
CA GLN A 60 16.83 4.66 26.36
C GLN A 60 15.50 4.78 25.61
N SER A 61 14.58 5.44 26.30
CA SER A 61 13.53 6.33 25.84
C SER A 61 12.86 6.03 24.50
N THR A 62 11.57 5.68 24.60
CA THR A 62 10.52 6.00 23.63
C THR A 62 10.83 7.28 22.87
N THR A 63 11.27 7.15 21.62
CA THR A 63 11.34 8.27 20.69
C THR A 63 9.97 8.41 20.06
N THR A 64 9.22 9.38 20.55
CA THR A 64 8.03 9.91 19.90
C THR A 64 8.44 10.30 18.47
N TYR A 65 7.94 9.57 17.46
CA TYR A 65 8.03 10.05 16.09
C TYR A 65 7.09 11.26 15.98
N THR A 66 7.67 12.44 16.11
CA THR A 66 7.01 13.70 15.77
C THR A 66 7.26 13.91 14.29
N PRO A 67 6.25 13.86 13.41
CA PRO A 67 6.43 14.26 12.03
C PRO A 67 6.91 15.73 12.00
N PRO A 68 7.86 16.10 11.13
CA PRO A 68 8.22 17.51 10.95
C PRO A 68 6.97 18.29 10.53
N ALA A 69 6.74 19.41 11.20
CA ALA A 69 5.64 20.30 10.87
C ALA A 69 5.74 20.72 9.40
N SER A 70 4.71 20.39 8.62
CA SER A 70 4.53 20.92 7.26
C SER A 70 4.45 22.45 7.35
N SER A 71 5.53 23.12 6.98
CA SER A 71 5.63 24.58 6.99
C SER A 71 5.12 25.16 5.67
N TYR A 72 3.94 24.73 5.20
CA TYR A 72 3.33 25.32 4.02
C TYR A 72 2.30 26.38 4.39
N LYS A 73 2.63 27.63 4.05
CA LYS A 73 1.72 28.76 4.04
C LYS A 73 1.02 28.79 2.66
N PRO A 74 -0.33 28.78 2.59
CA PRO A 74 -1.03 28.85 1.31
C PRO A 74 -0.67 30.15 0.56
N PRO A 75 -0.42 30.10 -0.76
CA PRO A 75 -0.20 31.26 -1.60
C PRO A 75 -1.44 32.16 -1.61
N ALA A 76 -1.21 33.46 -1.50
CA ALA A 76 -2.25 34.46 -1.61
C ALA A 76 -2.91 34.41 -3.00
N THR A 77 -4.24 34.42 -2.97
CA THR A 77 -5.16 34.43 -4.11
C THR A 77 -4.81 35.53 -5.12
N THR A 78 -4.51 35.15 -6.35
CA THR A 78 -4.58 36.06 -7.51
C THR A 78 -5.80 35.68 -8.33
N THR A 79 -6.70 36.65 -8.46
CA THR A 79 -8.06 36.57 -9.00
C THR A 79 -8.05 36.50 -10.52
N HIS A 80 -8.63 35.47 -11.14
CA HIS A 80 -9.31 35.57 -12.44
C HIS A 80 -10.39 34.48 -12.60
N GLN A 81 -11.65 34.94 -12.68
CA GLN A 81 -12.77 34.40 -13.48
C GLN A 81 -13.43 33.07 -13.03
N ALA A 82 -14.77 33.09 -13.05
CA ALA A 82 -15.77 32.11 -12.57
C ALA A 82 -15.31 30.62 -12.48
N THR A 83 -15.21 30.11 -11.25
CA THR A 83 -14.74 28.74 -10.97
C THR A 83 -15.87 27.72 -10.99
N THR A 84 -15.89 26.87 -12.02
CA THR A 84 -16.42 25.50 -11.90
C THR A 84 -15.75 24.82 -10.69
N PRO A 85 -16.47 24.02 -9.87
CA PRO A 85 -15.85 23.31 -8.75
C PRO A 85 -14.68 22.48 -9.27
N VAL A 86 -13.49 22.73 -8.73
CA VAL A 86 -12.26 22.01 -9.12
C VAL A 86 -12.41 20.55 -8.69
N VAL A 87 -12.46 19.64 -9.66
CA VAL A 87 -12.48 18.20 -9.41
C VAL A 87 -11.08 17.78 -8.96
N LYS A 88 -10.96 17.27 -7.73
CA LYS A 88 -9.70 16.77 -7.17
C LYS A 88 -9.48 15.30 -7.57
N ASN A 89 -9.17 15.07 -8.84
CA ASN A 89 -8.80 13.75 -9.36
C ASN A 89 -7.28 13.48 -9.21
N GLU A 90 -6.82 12.31 -9.64
CA GLU A 90 -5.41 11.92 -9.59
C GLU A 90 -4.49 12.92 -10.31
N ALA A 91 -4.88 13.34 -11.52
CA ALA A 91 -4.17 14.34 -12.32
C ALA A 91 -3.98 15.67 -11.58
N TYR A 92 -5.00 16.14 -10.83
CA TYR A 92 -4.88 17.33 -10.00
C TYR A 92 -3.75 17.21 -8.97
N TYR A 93 -3.65 16.08 -8.27
CA TYR A 93 -2.60 15.86 -7.29
C TYR A 93 -1.23 15.64 -7.94
N ARG A 94 -1.16 14.89 -9.05
CA ARG A 94 0.06 14.74 -9.86
C ARG A 94 0.64 16.10 -10.22
N ASP A 95 -0.18 17.01 -10.75
CA ASP A 95 0.29 18.33 -11.18
C ASP A 95 0.76 19.20 -10.00
N LEU A 96 0.09 19.10 -8.85
CA LEU A 96 0.54 19.77 -7.62
C LEU A 96 1.91 19.25 -7.16
N ILE A 97 2.06 17.92 -7.10
CA ILE A 97 3.29 17.26 -6.67
C ILE A 97 4.43 17.55 -7.66
N ALA A 98 4.16 17.46 -8.96
CA ALA A 98 5.16 17.75 -9.99
C ALA A 98 5.67 19.18 -9.90
N LYS A 99 4.76 20.14 -9.68
CA LYS A 99 5.13 21.54 -9.47
C LYS A 99 6.00 21.74 -8.23
N GLU A 100 5.68 21.06 -7.14
CA GLU A 100 6.46 21.11 -5.89
C GLU A 100 7.87 20.54 -6.07
N LEU A 101 7.99 19.45 -6.82
CA LEU A 101 9.25 18.76 -7.07
C LEU A 101 10.05 19.33 -8.25
N GLY A 102 9.49 20.28 -9.02
CA GLY A 102 10.07 20.74 -10.28
C GLY A 102 10.12 19.66 -11.36
N GLY A 103 9.23 18.67 -11.29
CA GLY A 103 9.18 17.53 -12.21
C GLY A 103 8.35 17.78 -13.47
N GLN A 104 8.62 17.00 -14.51
CA GLN A 104 7.84 16.94 -15.75
C GLN A 104 6.75 15.90 -15.61
N THR A 105 5.54 16.18 -16.10
CA THR A 105 4.41 15.23 -16.02
C THR A 105 4.24 14.42 -17.31
N GLU A 106 3.66 13.22 -17.18
CA GLU A 106 3.26 12.36 -18.31
C GLU A 106 4.41 12.14 -19.32
N VAL A 107 5.59 11.78 -18.83
CA VAL A 107 6.76 11.55 -19.67
C VAL A 107 6.64 10.19 -20.31
N LYS A 108 6.57 10.16 -21.65
CA LYS A 108 6.49 8.92 -22.42
C LYS A 108 7.80 8.12 -22.31
N MET A 109 7.68 6.85 -21.97
CA MET A 109 8.77 5.89 -21.89
C MET A 109 8.97 5.14 -23.21
N ASP A 110 10.08 4.41 -23.33
CA ASP A 110 10.46 3.70 -24.56
C ASP A 110 9.48 2.55 -24.90
N ASP A 111 8.90 1.91 -23.90
CA ASP A 111 7.83 0.90 -24.07
C ASP A 111 6.45 1.51 -24.44
N GLY A 112 6.37 2.84 -24.55
CA GLY A 112 5.16 3.58 -24.91
C GLY A 112 4.22 3.90 -23.75
N THR A 113 4.55 3.48 -22.53
CA THR A 113 3.84 3.90 -21.31
C THR A 113 4.19 5.35 -20.95
N TYR A 114 3.49 5.93 -19.98
CA TYR A 114 3.68 7.30 -19.52
C TYR A 114 3.93 7.30 -18.02
N CYS A 115 5.08 7.83 -17.60
CA CYS A 115 5.36 8.02 -16.18
C CYS A 115 4.75 9.34 -15.71
N ASP A 116 4.03 9.28 -14.58
CA ASP A 116 3.28 10.42 -14.06
C ASP A 116 4.15 11.64 -13.79
N ILE A 117 5.32 11.45 -13.14
CA ILE A 117 6.26 12.53 -12.86
C ILE A 117 7.70 12.04 -13.01
N VAL A 118 8.52 12.81 -13.73
CA VAL A 118 9.97 12.61 -13.81
C VAL A 118 10.70 13.83 -13.26
N THR A 119 11.59 13.62 -12.30
CA THR A 119 12.53 14.63 -11.78
C THR A 119 13.95 14.35 -12.29
N ASP A 120 14.92 15.14 -11.82
CA ASP A 120 16.33 14.89 -12.11
C ASP A 120 16.77 13.49 -11.63
N ASP A 121 16.26 13.00 -10.50
CA ASP A 121 16.71 11.78 -9.83
C ASP A 121 15.66 10.66 -9.67
N MET A 122 14.38 10.94 -9.88
CA MET A 122 13.27 10.01 -9.65
C MET A 122 12.34 9.87 -10.85
N ALA A 123 11.77 8.67 -10.99
CA ALA A 123 10.59 8.42 -11.81
C ALA A 123 9.47 7.96 -10.87
N ILE A 124 8.39 8.75 -10.83
CA ILE A 124 7.39 8.71 -9.78
C ILE A 124 6.06 8.29 -10.39
N GLU A 125 5.44 7.28 -9.79
CA GLU A 125 4.03 6.93 -9.98
C GLU A 125 3.18 7.62 -8.90
N VAL A 126 2.12 8.32 -9.29
CA VAL A 126 1.20 9.02 -8.42
C VAL A 126 -0.15 8.32 -8.44
N ASP A 127 -0.52 7.72 -7.31
CA ASP A 127 -1.65 6.81 -7.30
C ASP A 127 -2.51 6.96 -6.04
N TRP A 128 -3.81 6.66 -6.14
CA TRP A 128 -4.63 6.60 -4.94
C TRP A 128 -4.17 5.49 -4.00
N GLY A 129 -4.26 5.71 -2.69
CA GLY A 129 -3.78 4.74 -1.70
C GLY A 129 -4.31 3.31 -1.91
N ASN A 130 -5.56 3.13 -2.35
CA ASN A 130 -6.12 1.80 -2.62
C ASN A 130 -5.55 1.09 -3.86
N LYS A 131 -4.86 1.80 -4.76
CA LYS A 131 -4.16 1.29 -5.95
C LYS A 131 -2.69 0.94 -5.67
N TRP A 132 -2.27 0.94 -4.41
CA TRP A 132 -0.89 0.70 -3.98
C TRP A 132 -0.14 -0.47 -4.65
N GLY A 133 -0.84 -1.55 -5.03
CA GLY A 133 -0.22 -2.71 -5.65
C GLY A 133 0.23 -2.45 -7.09
N GLU A 134 -0.58 -1.70 -7.85
CA GLU A 134 -0.26 -1.28 -9.22
C GLU A 134 0.93 -0.31 -9.20
N ALA A 135 0.95 0.60 -8.23
CA ALA A 135 2.02 1.58 -8.08
C ALA A 135 3.41 0.98 -7.86
N ILE A 136 3.53 -0.19 -7.22
CA ILE A 136 4.81 -0.90 -7.06
C ILE A 136 5.36 -1.33 -8.43
N GLY A 137 4.53 -1.95 -9.27
CA GLY A 137 4.96 -2.42 -10.59
C GLY A 137 5.32 -1.26 -11.52
N GLN A 138 4.47 -0.24 -11.56
CA GLN A 138 4.67 0.91 -12.43
C GLN A 138 5.91 1.73 -12.05
N SER A 139 6.09 2.07 -10.77
CA SER A 139 7.27 2.82 -10.33
C SER A 139 8.59 2.09 -10.64
N LEU A 140 8.64 0.76 -10.46
CA LEU A 140 9.80 -0.05 -10.84
C LEU A 140 10.05 -0.02 -12.34
N ASN A 141 9.00 -0.16 -13.17
CA ASN A 141 9.12 -0.07 -14.63
C ASN A 141 9.67 1.28 -15.06
N TYR A 142 9.15 2.38 -14.51
CA TYR A 142 9.57 3.73 -14.88
C TYR A 142 10.98 4.06 -14.42
N GLY A 143 11.35 3.68 -13.19
CA GLY A 143 12.74 3.83 -12.73
C GLY A 143 13.72 3.03 -13.58
N PHE A 144 13.34 1.80 -13.97
CA PHE A 144 14.13 0.97 -14.89
C PHE A 144 14.32 1.63 -16.26
N GLN A 145 13.25 2.09 -16.91
CA GLN A 145 13.32 2.66 -18.26
C GLN A 145 14.05 4.01 -18.31
N SER A 146 13.90 4.83 -17.28
CA SER A 146 14.51 6.16 -17.23
C SER A 146 15.89 6.19 -16.58
N ASN A 147 16.36 5.05 -16.05
CA ASN A 147 17.56 4.96 -15.20
C ASN A 147 17.53 5.96 -14.02
N LYS A 148 16.36 6.04 -13.36
CA LYS A 148 16.11 6.90 -12.20
C LYS A 148 15.65 6.07 -11.01
N THR A 149 15.67 6.67 -9.83
CA THR A 149 15.14 6.00 -8.62
C THR A 149 13.62 5.81 -8.76
N PRO A 150 13.11 4.57 -8.71
CA PRO A 150 11.67 4.30 -8.59
C PRO A 150 11.07 5.03 -7.38
N ALA A 151 9.95 5.71 -7.57
CA ALA A 151 9.23 6.34 -6.47
C ALA A 151 7.72 6.21 -6.62
N ILE A 152 7.03 6.23 -5.49
CA ILE A 152 5.57 6.21 -5.40
C ILE A 152 5.12 7.39 -4.55
N TYR A 153 4.12 8.12 -5.03
CA TYR A 153 3.37 9.10 -4.24
C TYR A 153 1.94 8.59 -4.06
N LEU A 154 1.59 8.15 -2.83
CA LEU A 154 0.22 7.71 -2.54
C LEU A 154 -0.66 8.87 -2.09
N ILE A 155 -1.79 9.07 -2.77
CA ILE A 155 -2.80 10.05 -2.36
C ILE A 155 -3.76 9.39 -1.37
N LEU A 156 -3.81 9.92 -0.14
CA LEU A 156 -4.62 9.38 0.96
C LEU A 156 -5.88 10.24 1.14
N LYS A 157 -7.08 9.65 0.97
CA LYS A 157 -8.37 10.37 1.06
C LYS A 157 -8.89 10.51 2.48
N SER A 158 -8.28 9.79 3.43
CA SER A 158 -8.62 9.83 4.85
C SER A 158 -7.45 9.30 5.68
N GLU A 159 -7.48 9.54 6.99
CA GLU A 159 -6.54 8.91 7.92
C GLU A 159 -6.55 7.37 7.82
N SER A 160 -7.70 6.77 7.52
CA SER A 160 -7.82 5.31 7.39
C SER A 160 -7.08 4.73 6.18
N ASP A 161 -6.71 5.56 5.21
CA ASP A 161 -5.91 5.16 4.05
C ASP A 161 -4.41 5.04 4.39
N LEU A 162 -3.97 5.52 5.55
CA LEU A 162 -2.58 5.37 6.02
C LEU A 162 -2.13 3.90 6.05
N LYS A 163 -3.08 2.97 6.23
CA LYS A 163 -2.83 1.51 6.14
C LYS A 163 -2.17 1.11 4.82
N TYR A 164 -2.45 1.81 3.71
CA TYR A 164 -1.86 1.53 2.41
C TYR A 164 -0.40 1.97 2.36
N PHE A 165 -0.09 3.16 2.86
CA PHE A 165 1.28 3.65 2.96
C PHE A 165 2.15 2.74 3.85
N ILE A 166 1.61 2.32 5.01
CA ILE A 166 2.28 1.35 5.90
C ILE A 166 2.52 0.02 5.17
N ARG A 167 1.50 -0.48 4.46
CA ARG A 167 1.60 -1.74 3.72
C ARG A 167 2.68 -1.69 2.64
N VAL A 168 2.71 -0.65 1.82
CA VAL A 168 3.71 -0.50 0.74
C VAL A 168 5.13 -0.44 1.31
N ASN A 169 5.36 0.40 2.32
CA ASN A 169 6.66 0.46 2.99
C ASN A 169 7.06 -0.90 3.60
N SER A 170 6.11 -1.65 4.16
CA SER A 170 6.39 -2.98 4.71
C SER A 170 6.81 -3.97 3.64
N ILE A 171 6.14 -3.95 2.47
CA ILE A 171 6.48 -4.81 1.32
C ILE A 171 7.86 -4.43 0.77
N ILE A 172 8.09 -3.14 0.52
CA ILE A 172 9.36 -2.63 0.01
C ILE A 172 10.53 -3.05 0.91
N LYS A 173 10.37 -2.87 2.23
CA LYS A 173 11.37 -3.29 3.20
C LYS A 173 11.56 -4.81 3.24
N ASN A 174 10.49 -5.59 3.14
CA ASN A 174 10.57 -7.05 3.21
C ASN A 174 11.30 -7.66 2.00
N TYR A 175 11.15 -7.05 0.83
CA TYR A 175 11.73 -7.55 -0.42
C TYR A 175 12.92 -6.71 -0.93
N ASP A 176 13.45 -5.81 -0.09
CA ASP A 176 14.55 -4.90 -0.43
C ASP A 176 14.36 -4.18 -1.77
N LEU A 177 13.14 -3.72 -2.05
CA LEU A 177 12.83 -3.03 -3.30
C LEU A 177 13.43 -1.61 -3.30
N PRO A 178 14.03 -1.13 -4.39
CA PRO A 178 14.68 0.19 -4.45
C PRO A 178 13.67 1.31 -4.71
N ILE A 179 12.56 1.34 -3.96
CA ILE A 179 11.45 2.29 -4.17
C ILE A 179 11.39 3.29 -3.02
N LYS A 180 11.40 4.59 -3.34
CA LYS A 180 11.06 5.66 -2.38
C LYS A 180 9.54 5.83 -2.30
N VAL A 181 8.97 5.90 -1.10
CA VAL A 181 7.52 6.06 -0.91
C VAL A 181 7.21 7.35 -0.19
N PHE A 182 6.29 8.11 -0.76
CA PHE A 182 5.74 9.34 -0.19
C PHE A 182 4.22 9.24 -0.09
N ALA A 183 3.62 10.16 0.67
CA ALA A 183 2.17 10.27 0.79
C ALA A 183 1.73 11.72 0.69
N TYR A 184 0.61 11.96 0.01
CA TYR A 184 -0.11 13.22 -0.01
C TYR A 184 -1.39 13.08 0.81
N GLN A 185 -1.56 13.88 1.87
CA GLN A 185 -2.77 13.91 2.67
C GLN A 185 -3.81 14.81 2.00
N ALA A 186 -4.85 14.20 1.42
CA ALA A 186 -5.90 14.89 0.66
C ALA A 186 -7.15 15.26 1.48
N TYR A 187 -7.13 15.00 2.79
CA TYR A 187 -8.23 15.21 3.75
C TYR A 187 -7.97 16.38 4.68
#